data_AF-A0A9P8UUF5-F1
#
_entry.id   AF-A0A9P8UUF5-F1
#
_cell.length_a   1.000
_cell.length_b   1.000
_cell.length_c   1.000
_cell.angle_alpha   90.00
_cell.angle_beta   90.00
_cell.angle_gamma   90.00
#
_symmetry.space_group_name_H-M   'P 1'
#
loop_
_entity.id
_entity.type
_entity.pdbx_description
1 polymer ?
#
loop_
_entity_poly.entity_id
_entity_poly.type
_entity_poly.pdbx_seq_one_letter_code
_entity_poly.pdbx_strand_id
1 'polypeptide(L)'
;MSGASSLYEALPSATSIRVLVLGPGETDDEDIFCWLLPSDLDQDHEKFPDSTPRPTESISIATGKTSSGEDRTFLIPFDVDFGFDQPSAQASHESRMHPFQRYEALSYVWGDNSKPRYIFCNGEELFPVTQNLYAALRSLRLPQQGRRLWIDAICINQADHEEKGAQIGLMDRVYQQASKVIAFLPLSEQDAGNILELVPKVWRAREEYEQKRKERETGMTSQPGDMASLNSVTALETIRIPVAAEEQRGITSILQEQQSRRGGGNFLEDFGIPPLDSPLWVSWQRLFASSYFRRIWILQEFALGKNLHFWFGSRGERAELVMLAKHFLAAYGGTQSSEYMSAGSRRDEDDFTELARRAGEGSNNAGKMFTERVFTQDGSIHRRLIDILSTTLGFQATDQRDKIYALLGLALDGAYFAQHVSYAPEETPAKTFTRFARLFIEKGEGHELLLQAGLEHDQQLPSWVPVSHTA
;
A
#
# COMPACT_ATOMS: atom_id res chain seq x y z
N MET A 1 39.85 -8.93 -15.30
CA MET A 1 38.63 -9.03 -16.12
C MET A 1 37.51 -9.42 -15.18
N SER A 2 36.82 -8.45 -14.59
CA SER A 2 35.69 -8.67 -13.69
C SER A 2 34.45 -8.93 -14.55
N GLY A 3 33.92 -10.15 -14.53
CA GLY A 3 32.62 -10.45 -15.13
C GLY A 3 31.57 -9.56 -14.48
N ALA A 4 30.86 -8.76 -15.28
CA ALA A 4 29.70 -8.05 -14.81
C ALA A 4 28.69 -9.10 -14.32
N SER A 5 28.43 -9.09 -13.01
CA SER A 5 27.33 -9.81 -12.40
C SER A 5 26.05 -9.22 -13.01
N SER A 6 25.31 -10.02 -13.78
CA SER A 6 24.10 -9.58 -14.49
C SER A 6 22.86 -9.96 -13.70
N LEU A 7 22.76 -9.50 -12.45
CA LEU A 7 21.56 -9.69 -11.62
C LEU A 7 20.26 -9.44 -12.40
N TYR A 8 20.31 -8.41 -13.25
CA TYR A 8 19.23 -7.98 -14.12
C TYR A 8 19.46 -8.44 -15.56
N GLU A 9 18.89 -9.60 -15.91
CA GLU A 9 18.74 -10.02 -17.31
C GLU A 9 17.70 -9.14 -18.02
N ALA A 10 17.87 -8.91 -19.33
CA ALA A 10 16.93 -8.12 -20.11
C ALA A 10 15.52 -8.72 -20.09
N LEU A 11 14.51 -7.87 -19.90
CA LEU A 11 13.11 -8.29 -19.86
C LEU A 11 12.64 -8.76 -21.24
N PRO A 12 11.89 -9.89 -21.34
CA PRO A 12 11.52 -10.48 -22.63
C PRO A 12 10.58 -9.64 -23.50
N SER A 13 9.77 -8.76 -22.89
CA SER A 13 8.77 -7.94 -23.56
C SER A 13 8.59 -6.59 -22.86
N ALA A 14 7.92 -5.64 -23.53
CA ALA A 14 7.60 -4.33 -22.94
C ALA A 14 6.61 -4.39 -21.77
N THR A 15 5.93 -5.52 -21.58
CA THR A 15 4.95 -5.78 -20.52
C THR A 15 5.48 -6.75 -19.47
N SER A 16 6.74 -7.18 -19.62
CA SER A 16 7.42 -8.03 -18.66
C SER A 16 7.87 -7.23 -17.44
N ILE A 17 7.76 -7.86 -16.28
CA ILE A 17 8.29 -7.43 -14.99
C ILE A 17 9.16 -8.54 -14.41
N ARG A 18 9.96 -8.24 -13.37
CA ARG A 18 10.55 -9.29 -12.53
C ARG A 18 9.69 -9.51 -11.31
N VAL A 19 9.57 -10.76 -10.87
CA VAL A 19 8.95 -11.16 -9.60
C VAL A 19 10.03 -11.79 -8.74
N LEU A 20 10.10 -11.34 -7.49
CA LEU A 20 10.96 -11.89 -6.46
C LEU A 20 10.36 -13.17 -5.89
N VAL A 21 11.09 -14.25 -5.99
CA VAL A 21 10.84 -15.48 -5.24
C VAL A 21 11.61 -15.38 -3.93
N LEU A 22 10.93 -15.11 -2.84
CA LEU A 22 11.49 -15.09 -1.49
C LEU A 22 11.54 -16.54 -0.96
N GLY A 23 12.72 -17.00 -0.56
CA GLY A 23 12.92 -18.33 0.00
C GLY A 23 12.27 -18.51 1.37
N PRO A 24 11.94 -19.76 1.75
CA PRO A 24 11.42 -20.06 3.08
C PRO A 24 12.45 -19.76 4.16
N GLY A 25 11.99 -19.53 5.38
CA GLY A 25 12.86 -19.32 6.53
C GLY A 25 12.08 -18.87 7.75
N GLU A 26 12.65 -19.11 8.92
CA GLU A 26 12.06 -18.66 10.18
C GLU A 26 12.25 -17.14 10.34
N THR A 27 11.51 -16.54 11.27
CA THR A 27 11.58 -15.08 11.45
C THR A 27 12.95 -14.65 12.00
N ASP A 28 13.60 -15.50 12.79
CA ASP A 28 14.91 -15.28 13.43
C ASP A 28 16.11 -15.52 12.49
N ASP A 29 15.94 -16.27 11.39
CA ASP A 29 16.98 -16.46 10.36
C ASP A 29 17.47 -15.11 9.81
N GLU A 30 18.77 -14.81 9.91
CA GLU A 30 19.32 -13.55 9.37
C GLU A 30 19.58 -13.62 7.86
N ASP A 31 19.95 -14.78 7.35
CA ASP A 31 20.22 -14.98 5.92
C ASP A 31 18.89 -15.09 5.16
N ILE A 32 18.65 -14.16 4.23
CA ILE A 32 17.48 -14.15 3.35
C ILE A 32 17.93 -14.49 1.95
N PHE A 33 17.35 -15.54 1.37
CA PHE A 33 17.60 -15.97 0.00
C PHE A 33 16.42 -15.63 -0.88
N CYS A 34 16.70 -15.17 -2.10
CA CYS A 34 15.68 -14.82 -3.07
C CYS A 34 16.17 -14.95 -4.51
N TRP A 35 15.24 -15.01 -5.47
CA TRP A 35 15.51 -15.13 -6.89
C TRP A 35 14.63 -14.20 -7.71
N LEU A 36 15.16 -13.61 -8.76
CA LEU A 36 14.41 -12.77 -9.69
C LEU A 36 14.02 -13.58 -10.93
N LEU A 37 12.72 -13.60 -11.24
CA LEU A 37 12.18 -14.31 -12.40
C LEU A 37 11.35 -13.37 -13.26
N PRO A 38 11.46 -13.43 -14.60
CA PRO A 38 10.57 -12.67 -15.48
C PRO A 38 9.13 -13.19 -15.39
N SER A 39 8.16 -12.29 -15.47
CA SER A 39 6.72 -12.54 -15.58
C SER A 39 6.12 -11.49 -16.51
N ASP A 40 5.09 -11.82 -17.29
CA ASP A 40 4.52 -10.92 -18.29
C ASP A 40 3.06 -10.58 -17.95
N LEU A 41 2.77 -9.29 -17.78
CA LEU A 41 1.47 -8.77 -17.38
C LEU A 41 0.38 -8.92 -18.44
N ASP A 42 0.74 -9.14 -19.71
CA ASP A 42 -0.23 -9.39 -20.80
C ASP A 42 -0.79 -10.81 -20.78
N GLN A 43 -0.18 -11.71 -20.01
CA GLN A 43 -0.60 -13.10 -19.97
C GLN A 43 -1.78 -13.28 -19.02
N ASP A 44 -2.81 -14.00 -19.49
CA ASP A 44 -4.09 -14.13 -18.80
C ASP A 44 -3.99 -15.06 -17.57
N HIS A 45 -3.85 -14.44 -16.40
CA HIS A 45 -3.79 -15.11 -15.10
C HIS A 45 -5.15 -15.69 -14.64
N GLU A 46 -6.28 -15.33 -15.28
CA GLU A 46 -7.62 -15.84 -14.92
C GLU A 46 -7.93 -17.21 -15.53
N LYS A 47 -7.14 -17.67 -16.52
CA LYS A 47 -7.22 -19.03 -17.08
C LYS A 47 -6.77 -20.15 -16.13
N PHE A 48 -6.15 -19.79 -15.01
CA PHE A 48 -5.77 -20.73 -13.93
C PHE A 48 -6.41 -20.31 -12.60
N PRO A 49 -7.76 -20.28 -12.52
CA PRO A 49 -8.43 -19.59 -11.42
C PRO A 49 -8.38 -20.35 -10.10
N ASP A 50 -8.35 -21.69 -10.12
CA ASP A 50 -8.44 -22.55 -8.92
C ASP A 50 -8.14 -24.04 -9.25
N SER A 51 -6.98 -24.37 -9.83
CA SER A 51 -6.50 -25.74 -9.66
C SER A 51 -5.99 -25.85 -8.23
N THR A 52 -6.80 -26.42 -7.32
CA THR A 52 -6.26 -26.99 -6.08
C THR A 52 -4.99 -27.78 -6.43
N PRO A 53 -3.83 -27.46 -5.82
CA PRO A 53 -2.57 -28.08 -6.19
C PRO A 53 -2.69 -29.59 -6.11
N ARG A 54 -2.36 -30.31 -7.19
CA ARG A 54 -2.05 -31.74 -7.03
C ARG A 54 -0.71 -31.79 -6.29
N PRO A 55 -0.59 -32.47 -5.14
CA PRO A 55 0.58 -32.36 -4.24
C PRO A 55 1.90 -32.92 -4.79
N THR A 56 2.04 -33.17 -6.09
CA THR A 56 2.98 -34.18 -6.57
C THR A 56 4.26 -33.67 -7.25
N GLU A 57 4.44 -32.37 -7.50
CA GLU A 57 5.70 -31.89 -8.11
C GLU A 57 6.27 -30.68 -7.36
N SER A 58 6.87 -30.94 -6.20
CA SER A 58 7.79 -29.99 -5.57
C SER A 58 9.03 -29.84 -6.45
N ILE A 59 9.22 -28.67 -7.07
CA ILE A 59 10.47 -28.39 -7.77
C ILE A 59 11.53 -27.94 -6.77
N SER A 60 12.55 -28.78 -6.64
CA SER A 60 13.82 -28.39 -6.06
C SER A 60 14.53 -27.47 -7.05
N ILE A 61 14.84 -26.23 -6.69
CA ILE A 61 16.04 -25.50 -7.12
C ILE A 61 16.08 -24.19 -6.31
N ALA A 62 17.00 -24.15 -5.35
CA ALA A 62 18.09 -23.20 -5.39
C ALA A 62 19.10 -23.52 -4.29
N THR A 63 20.38 -23.58 -4.64
CA THR A 63 21.49 -23.63 -3.69
C THR A 63 21.96 -22.21 -3.43
N GLY A 64 21.94 -21.79 -2.18
CA GLY A 64 22.58 -20.55 -1.73
C GLY A 64 23.60 -20.86 -0.66
N LYS A 65 24.69 -20.10 -0.59
CA LYS A 65 25.65 -20.20 0.52
C LYS A 65 25.25 -19.27 1.65
N THR A 66 25.17 -19.79 2.87
CA THR A 66 24.97 -18.98 4.07
C THR A 66 26.19 -18.09 4.33
N SER A 67 26.02 -17.12 5.24
CA SER A 67 27.13 -16.33 5.77
C SER A 67 28.23 -17.17 6.44
N SER A 68 27.90 -18.38 6.92
CA SER A 68 28.85 -19.37 7.44
C SER A 68 29.54 -20.23 6.35
N GLY A 69 29.16 -20.07 5.08
CA GLY A 69 29.70 -20.82 3.95
C GLY A 69 29.10 -22.21 3.74
N GLU A 70 27.98 -22.52 4.40
CA GLU A 70 27.25 -23.78 4.21
C GLU A 70 26.31 -23.68 3.01
N ASP A 71 26.31 -24.71 2.16
CA ASP A 71 25.35 -24.81 1.06
C ASP A 71 23.96 -25.16 1.62
N ARG A 72 23.01 -24.23 1.51
CA ARG A 72 21.59 -24.47 1.78
C ARG A 72 20.85 -24.74 0.47
N THR A 73 20.21 -25.90 0.38
CA THR A 73 19.29 -26.22 -0.72
C THR A 73 17.87 -25.90 -0.29
N PHE A 74 17.19 -25.05 -1.04
CA PHE A 74 15.77 -24.75 -0.81
C PHE A 74 14.90 -25.63 -1.71
N LEU A 75 14.01 -26.40 -1.08
CA LEU A 75 12.86 -26.98 -1.75
C LEU A 75 11.77 -25.91 -1.72
N ILE A 76 11.50 -25.30 -2.87
CA ILE A 76 10.47 -24.28 -2.96
C ILE A 76 9.28 -24.89 -3.71
N PRO A 77 8.22 -25.33 -2.99
CA PRO A 77 7.06 -25.90 -3.65
C PRO A 77 6.36 -24.79 -4.46
N PHE A 78 6.57 -24.81 -5.78
CA PHE A 78 5.81 -24.01 -6.74
C PHE A 78 5.20 -24.95 -7.79
N ASP A 79 3.94 -24.70 -8.16
CA ASP A 79 3.25 -25.43 -9.23
C ASP A 79 3.79 -25.03 -10.62
N VAL A 80 4.81 -25.73 -11.11
CA VAL A 80 5.29 -25.53 -12.48
C VAL A 80 4.57 -26.52 -13.39
N ASP A 81 3.69 -26.03 -14.26
CA ASP A 81 2.96 -26.86 -15.23
C ASP A 81 3.73 -26.89 -16.56
N PHE A 82 4.40 -27.99 -16.91
CA PHE A 82 5.10 -28.13 -18.19
C PHE A 82 4.11 -28.46 -19.33
N GLY A 83 3.39 -27.48 -19.89
CA GLY A 83 2.66 -27.64 -21.16
C GLY A 83 3.54 -27.20 -22.35
N PHE A 84 3.79 -27.96 -23.43
CA PHE A 84 2.93 -28.92 -24.14
C PHE A 84 3.74 -29.98 -24.95
N ASP A 85 3.13 -31.17 -25.08
CA ASP A 85 3.31 -32.28 -26.04
C ASP A 85 4.65 -33.05 -26.18
N GLN A 86 4.51 -34.39 -26.25
CA GLN A 86 5.46 -35.51 -26.04
C GLN A 86 6.63 -35.69 -27.08
N PRO A 87 7.36 -36.83 -27.09
CA PRO A 87 8.52 -37.18 -26.27
C PRO A 87 9.77 -37.39 -27.15
N SER A 88 10.86 -36.70 -26.89
CA SER A 88 12.15 -37.12 -27.45
C SER A 88 13.23 -37.04 -26.40
N ALA A 89 13.80 -38.22 -26.11
CA ALA A 89 14.97 -38.39 -25.29
C ALA A 89 16.10 -37.47 -25.75
N GLN A 90 16.82 -36.90 -24.78
CA GLN A 90 18.00 -36.05 -24.92
C GLN A 90 17.72 -34.58 -25.27
N ALA A 91 17.22 -33.83 -24.28
CA ALA A 91 17.43 -32.39 -24.19
C ALA A 91 17.90 -32.05 -22.77
N SER A 92 18.99 -31.30 -22.68
CA SER A 92 19.57 -30.75 -21.47
C SER A 92 18.51 -30.07 -20.59
N HIS A 93 18.49 -30.42 -19.30
CA HIS A 93 17.64 -29.78 -18.29
C HIS A 93 18.07 -28.33 -18.04
N GLU A 94 17.72 -27.42 -18.95
CA GLU A 94 17.61 -26.00 -18.63
C GLU A 94 16.20 -25.73 -18.12
N SER A 95 16.07 -25.69 -16.80
CA SER A 95 14.83 -25.40 -16.08
C SER A 95 14.32 -23.99 -16.43
N ARG A 96 13.19 -23.90 -17.12
CA ARG A 96 12.45 -22.63 -17.29
C ARG A 96 11.23 -22.66 -16.37
N MET A 97 11.31 -21.91 -15.27
CA MET A 97 10.19 -21.73 -14.34
C MET A 97 8.99 -21.08 -15.05
N HIS A 98 7.77 -21.54 -14.77
CA HIS A 98 6.56 -21.04 -15.45
C HIS A 98 6.30 -19.54 -15.13
N PRO A 99 6.22 -18.64 -16.12
CA PRO A 99 6.09 -17.19 -15.90
C PRO A 99 4.70 -16.72 -15.40
N PHE A 100 3.78 -17.64 -15.11
CA PHE A 100 2.33 -17.41 -15.10
C PHE A 100 1.66 -17.31 -13.72
N GLN A 101 2.40 -17.44 -12.63
CA GLN A 101 1.79 -17.58 -11.31
C GLN A 101 1.37 -16.22 -10.71
N ARG A 102 0.42 -16.26 -9.76
CA ARG A 102 0.04 -15.11 -8.92
C ARG A 102 1.25 -14.62 -8.11
N TYR A 103 1.33 -13.30 -7.92
CA TYR A 103 2.30 -12.67 -7.02
C TYR A 103 1.58 -11.67 -6.11
N GLU A 104 2.17 -11.35 -4.98
CA GLU A 104 1.74 -10.27 -4.11
C GLU A 104 2.64 -9.06 -4.33
N ALA A 105 2.13 -7.83 -4.23
CA ALA A 105 2.94 -6.62 -4.34
C ALA A 105 3.25 -6.06 -2.95
N LEU A 106 4.50 -5.66 -2.72
CA LEU A 106 4.89 -4.98 -1.48
C LEU A 106 4.77 -3.46 -1.65
N SER A 107 4.14 -2.84 -0.66
CA SER A 107 4.04 -1.40 -0.47
C SER A 107 4.66 -1.10 0.89
N TYR A 108 5.79 -0.39 0.95
CA TYR A 108 6.52 -0.23 2.21
C TYR A 108 7.20 1.13 2.32
N VAL A 109 7.48 1.56 3.54
CA VAL A 109 8.27 2.77 3.76
C VAL A 109 9.73 2.48 3.40
N TRP A 110 10.27 3.18 2.40
CA TRP A 110 11.66 3.00 1.93
C TRP A 110 12.67 2.97 3.08
N GLY A 111 12.54 3.89 4.04
CA GLY A 111 13.42 3.97 5.21
C GLY A 111 14.79 4.60 4.89
N ASP A 112 15.66 4.64 5.90
CA ASP A 112 17.02 5.15 5.74
C ASP A 112 17.91 4.11 5.04
N ASN A 113 18.72 4.59 4.08
CA ASN A 113 19.68 3.79 3.33
C ASN A 113 21.13 4.00 3.80
N SER A 114 21.37 4.78 4.87
CA SER A 114 22.72 5.04 5.40
C SER A 114 23.43 3.77 5.92
N LYS A 115 22.65 2.77 6.33
CA LYS A 115 23.13 1.48 6.86
C LYS A 115 22.31 0.35 6.24
N PRO A 116 22.61 -0.04 4.99
CA PRO A 116 21.87 -1.09 4.32
C PRO A 116 22.11 -2.44 5.00
N ARG A 117 21.13 -3.33 4.87
CA ARG A 117 21.24 -4.76 5.13
C ARG A 117 21.47 -5.47 3.80
N TYR A 118 21.92 -6.73 3.84
CA TYR A 118 22.21 -7.50 2.64
C TYR A 118 21.36 -8.76 2.62
N ILE A 119 20.91 -9.12 1.43
CA ILE A 119 20.22 -10.37 1.14
C ILE A 119 20.95 -11.11 0.02
N PHE A 120 20.76 -12.42 -0.08
CA PHE A 120 21.32 -13.22 -1.16
C PHE A 120 20.31 -13.27 -2.31
N CYS A 121 20.66 -12.68 -3.44
CA CYS A 121 19.85 -12.71 -4.65
C CYS A 121 20.49 -13.62 -5.70
N ASN A 122 19.67 -14.45 -6.35
CA ASN A 122 20.10 -15.43 -7.36
C ASN A 122 21.21 -16.40 -6.88
N GLY A 123 21.22 -16.74 -5.58
CA GLY A 123 22.06 -17.79 -5.00
C GLY A 123 23.48 -17.36 -4.57
N GLU A 124 24.07 -16.29 -5.12
CA GLU A 124 25.46 -15.93 -4.81
C GLU A 124 25.72 -14.42 -4.65
N GLU A 125 24.80 -13.53 -5.02
CA GLU A 125 25.05 -12.08 -5.00
C GLU A 125 24.46 -11.40 -3.76
N LEU A 126 25.30 -10.70 -3.00
CA LEU A 126 24.84 -9.84 -1.91
C LEU A 126 24.19 -8.58 -2.49
N PHE A 127 22.88 -8.47 -2.32
CA PHE A 127 22.09 -7.32 -2.75
C PHE A 127 21.78 -6.41 -1.56
N PRO A 128 22.12 -5.10 -1.63
CA PRO A 128 21.83 -4.16 -0.54
C PRO A 128 20.34 -3.78 -0.53
N VAL A 129 19.73 -3.83 0.64
CA VAL A 129 18.35 -3.39 0.90
C VAL A 129 18.31 -2.47 2.11
N THR A 130 17.32 -1.59 2.17
CA THR A 130 17.10 -0.76 3.37
C THR A 130 16.71 -1.60 4.57
N GLN A 131 16.85 -1.04 5.78
CA GLN A 131 16.45 -1.76 7.00
C GLN A 131 14.96 -2.12 7.02
N ASN A 132 14.11 -1.22 6.50
CA ASN A 132 12.68 -1.46 6.43
C ASN A 132 12.34 -2.60 5.48
N LEU A 133 12.97 -2.63 4.29
CA LEU A 133 12.75 -3.72 3.34
C LEU A 133 13.26 -5.05 3.88
N TYR A 134 14.41 -5.07 4.54
CA TYR A 134 14.93 -6.26 5.20
C TYR A 134 13.97 -6.78 6.28
N ALA A 135 13.45 -5.89 7.13
CA ALA A 135 12.45 -6.25 8.15
C ALA A 135 11.16 -6.79 7.51
N ALA A 136 10.71 -6.19 6.41
CA ALA A 136 9.54 -6.66 5.66
C ALA A 136 9.76 -8.06 5.11
N LEU A 137 10.89 -8.29 4.42
CA LEU A 137 11.23 -9.60 3.87
C LEU A 137 11.29 -10.68 4.97
N ARG A 138 11.97 -10.40 6.10
CA ARG A 138 12.02 -11.35 7.23
C ARG A 138 10.65 -11.69 7.76
N SER A 139 9.79 -10.69 7.96
CA SER A 139 8.46 -10.90 8.48
C SER A 139 7.52 -11.62 7.50
N LEU A 140 7.75 -11.46 6.19
CA LEU A 140 6.87 -12.03 5.16
C LEU A 140 7.28 -13.43 4.74
N ARG A 141 8.47 -13.90 5.12
CA ARG A 141 8.90 -15.29 4.91
C ARG A 141 7.96 -16.25 5.62
N LEU A 142 7.78 -17.39 4.99
CA LEU A 142 7.02 -18.50 5.56
C LEU A 142 8.01 -19.62 5.89
N PRO A 143 7.85 -20.33 7.02
CA PRO A 143 8.80 -21.35 7.47
C PRO A 143 9.13 -22.43 6.45
N GLN A 144 8.13 -22.87 5.66
CA GLN A 144 8.23 -24.08 4.84
C GLN A 144 7.97 -23.84 3.35
N GLN A 145 7.57 -22.63 2.96
CA GLN A 145 7.23 -22.32 1.57
C GLN A 145 7.79 -20.98 1.13
N GLY A 146 8.18 -20.89 -0.14
CA GLY A 146 8.58 -19.62 -0.72
C GLY A 146 7.38 -18.71 -0.98
N ARG A 147 7.66 -17.43 -1.23
CA ARG A 147 6.65 -16.40 -1.46
C ARG A 147 7.00 -15.57 -2.67
N ARG A 148 6.03 -15.33 -3.57
CA ARG A 148 6.24 -14.53 -4.79
C ARG A 148 5.81 -13.09 -4.54
N LEU A 149 6.77 -12.17 -4.57
CA LEU A 149 6.59 -10.77 -4.28
C LEU A 149 7.03 -9.91 -5.47
N TRP A 150 6.30 -8.85 -5.77
CA TRP A 150 6.83 -7.74 -6.55
C TRP A 150 7.23 -6.61 -5.59
N ILE A 151 8.48 -6.16 -5.71
CA ILE A 151 9.07 -5.13 -4.87
C ILE A 151 9.88 -4.22 -5.78
N ASP A 152 9.42 -2.99 -5.99
CA ASP A 152 10.04 -1.98 -6.86
C ASP A 152 11.56 -1.85 -6.68
N ALA A 153 12.04 -1.81 -5.45
CA ALA A 153 13.46 -1.66 -5.12
C ALA A 153 14.36 -2.82 -5.58
N ILE A 154 13.79 -4.02 -5.77
CA ILE A 154 14.55 -5.23 -6.16
C ILE A 154 14.19 -5.67 -7.57
N CYS A 155 12.91 -5.64 -7.94
CA CYS A 155 12.39 -6.16 -9.22
C CYS A 155 12.71 -5.25 -10.41
N ILE A 156 12.88 -3.95 -10.16
CA ILE A 156 13.29 -2.96 -11.16
C ILE A 156 14.81 -2.75 -11.05
N ASN A 157 15.50 -2.77 -12.19
CA ASN A 157 16.89 -2.35 -12.24
C ASN A 157 16.99 -0.83 -12.03
N GLN A 158 17.19 -0.42 -10.77
CA GLN A 158 17.22 1.00 -10.38
C GLN A 158 18.37 1.79 -11.04
N ALA A 159 19.39 1.11 -11.56
CA ALA A 159 20.53 1.73 -12.25
C ALA A 159 20.29 1.97 -13.74
N ASP A 160 19.29 1.32 -14.34
CA ASP A 160 18.89 1.51 -15.73
C ASP A 160 17.69 2.47 -15.78
N HIS A 161 17.92 3.70 -16.21
CA HIS A 161 16.88 4.73 -16.27
C HIS A 161 15.82 4.47 -17.35
N GLU A 162 16.16 3.75 -18.42
CA GLU A 162 15.19 3.36 -19.45
C GLU A 162 14.28 2.26 -18.91
N GLU A 163 14.86 1.21 -18.30
CA GLU A 163 14.09 0.16 -17.65
C GLU A 163 13.20 0.74 -16.54
N LYS A 164 13.76 1.61 -15.67
CA LYS A 164 13.01 2.26 -14.59
C LYS A 164 11.82 3.06 -15.12
N GLY A 165 12.01 3.86 -16.18
CA GLY A 165 10.93 4.60 -16.81
C GLY A 165 9.83 3.69 -17.35
N ALA A 166 10.22 2.61 -18.05
CA ALA A 166 9.28 1.63 -18.58
C ALA A 166 8.51 0.88 -17.48
N GLN A 167 9.19 0.42 -16.43
CA GLN A 167 8.57 -0.31 -15.31
C GLN A 167 7.63 0.58 -14.50
N ILE A 168 7.94 1.87 -14.35
CA ILE A 168 7.04 2.84 -13.71
C ILE A 168 5.76 3.03 -14.52
N GLY A 169 5.85 3.01 -15.85
CA GLY A 169 4.70 2.97 -16.74
C GLY A 169 3.84 1.70 -16.63
N LEU A 170 4.32 0.65 -15.96
CA LEU A 170 3.58 -0.59 -15.70
C LEU A 170 3.07 -0.71 -14.26
N MET A 171 3.43 0.19 -13.35
CA MET A 171 3.12 0.04 -11.92
C MET A 171 1.62 -0.06 -11.64
N ASP A 172 0.79 0.60 -12.44
CA ASP A 172 -0.67 0.51 -12.32
C ASP A 172 -1.17 -0.91 -12.53
N ARG A 173 -0.72 -1.53 -13.62
CA ARG A 173 -1.01 -2.93 -13.96
C ARG A 173 -0.44 -3.88 -12.92
N VAL A 174 0.76 -3.61 -12.41
CA VAL A 174 1.38 -4.43 -11.36
C VAL A 174 0.48 -4.50 -10.12
N TYR A 175 0.09 -3.36 -9.56
CA TYR A 175 -0.75 -3.34 -8.36
C TYR A 175 -2.17 -3.84 -8.63
N GLN A 176 -2.72 -3.60 -9.83
CA GLN A 176 -4.05 -4.09 -10.22
C GLN A 176 -4.10 -5.62 -10.39
N GLN A 177 -3.04 -6.22 -10.92
CA GLN A 177 -2.95 -7.67 -11.17
C GLN A 177 -2.40 -8.47 -9.98
N ALA A 178 -1.76 -7.82 -9.01
CA ALA A 178 -1.31 -8.47 -7.78
C ALA A 178 -2.49 -9.16 -7.06
N SER A 179 -2.27 -10.39 -6.61
CA SER A 179 -3.28 -11.16 -5.86
C SER A 179 -3.57 -10.56 -4.48
N LYS A 180 -2.58 -9.86 -3.92
CA LYS A 180 -2.65 -9.10 -2.68
C LYS A 180 -1.62 -7.98 -2.72
N VAL A 181 -1.95 -6.82 -2.16
CA VAL A 181 -1.00 -5.77 -1.85
C VAL A 181 -0.76 -5.75 -0.34
N ILE A 182 0.50 -5.85 0.05
CA ILE A 182 0.95 -5.86 1.43
C ILE A 182 1.52 -4.48 1.74
N ALA A 183 0.80 -3.70 2.52
CA ALA A 183 1.24 -2.41 3.02
C ALA A 183 2.00 -2.63 4.34
N PHE A 184 3.33 -2.75 4.26
CA PHE A 184 4.20 -2.99 5.41
C PHE A 184 4.50 -1.71 6.19
N LEU A 185 4.13 -1.72 7.47
CA LEU A 185 4.39 -0.65 8.42
C LEU A 185 5.29 -1.17 9.56
N PRO A 186 6.49 -0.60 9.75
CA PRO A 186 7.44 -1.05 10.78
C PRO A 186 6.99 -0.57 12.16
N LEU A 187 5.98 -1.22 12.73
CA LEU A 187 5.49 -1.00 14.09
C LEU A 187 6.09 -2.03 15.05
N SER A 188 6.14 -1.67 16.34
CA SER A 188 6.51 -2.62 17.38
C SER A 188 5.47 -3.73 17.51
N GLU A 189 5.86 -4.91 18.00
CA GLU A 189 4.92 -6.01 18.25
C GLU A 189 3.80 -5.64 19.24
N GLN A 190 4.11 -4.74 20.19
CA GLN A 190 3.12 -4.21 21.11
C GLN A 190 2.11 -3.31 20.39
N ASP A 191 2.58 -2.39 19.55
CA ASP A 191 1.69 -1.50 18.79
C ASP A 191 0.83 -2.29 17.79
N ALA A 192 1.43 -3.28 17.11
CA ALA A 192 0.72 -4.20 16.24
C ALA A 192 -0.38 -4.95 16.99
N GLY A 193 -0.07 -5.55 18.15
CA GLY A 193 -1.05 -6.22 19.01
C GLY A 193 -2.19 -5.30 19.44
N ASN A 194 -1.87 -4.07 19.85
CA ASN A 194 -2.85 -3.07 20.26
C ASN A 194 -3.80 -2.68 19.10
N ILE A 195 -3.28 -2.49 17.88
CA ILE A 195 -4.09 -2.16 16.70
C ILE A 195 -5.02 -3.33 16.35
N LEU A 196 -4.50 -4.56 16.37
CA LEU A 196 -5.28 -5.78 16.10
C LEU A 196 -6.34 -6.05 17.17
N GLU A 197 -6.15 -5.57 18.40
CA GLU A 197 -7.18 -5.59 19.44
C GLU A 197 -8.24 -4.48 19.23
N LEU A 198 -7.80 -3.30 18.82
CA LEU A 198 -8.67 -2.12 18.69
C LEU A 198 -9.64 -2.23 17.51
N VAL A 199 -9.18 -2.67 16.34
CA VAL A 199 -9.99 -2.71 15.11
C VAL A 199 -11.29 -3.53 15.30
N PRO A 200 -11.26 -4.76 15.85
CA PRO A 200 -12.48 -5.52 16.15
C PRO A 200 -13.41 -4.85 17.16
N LYS A 201 -12.87 -4.11 18.15
CA LYS A 201 -13.69 -3.36 19.11
C LYS A 201 -14.45 -2.23 18.42
N VAL A 202 -13.76 -1.47 17.56
CA VAL A 202 -14.38 -0.41 16.77
C VAL A 202 -15.45 -0.95 15.85
N TRP A 203 -15.20 -2.10 15.21
CA TRP A 203 -16.18 -2.76 14.36
C TRP A 203 -17.44 -3.17 15.12
N ARG A 204 -17.29 -3.85 16.27
CA ARG A 204 -18.44 -4.26 17.09
C ARG A 204 -19.25 -3.05 17.58
N ALA A 205 -18.56 -1.99 17.98
CA ALA A 205 -19.20 -0.74 18.40
C ALA A 205 -20.04 -0.12 17.27
N ARG A 206 -19.51 -0.12 16.04
CA ARG A 206 -20.24 0.33 14.85
C ARG A 206 -21.49 -0.49 14.60
N GLU A 207 -21.38 -1.82 14.59
CA GLU A 207 -22.52 -2.70 14.34
C GLU A 207 -23.61 -2.53 15.40
N GLU A 208 -23.23 -2.45 16.68
CA GLU A 208 -24.18 -2.21 17.77
C GLU A 208 -24.85 -0.84 17.65
N TYR A 209 -24.08 0.20 17.27
CA TYR A 209 -24.63 1.53 17.03
C TYR A 209 -25.63 1.55 15.87
N GLU A 210 -25.27 0.98 14.72
CA GLU A 210 -26.15 0.92 13.55
C GLU A 210 -27.41 0.09 13.82
N GLN A 211 -27.28 -1.01 14.57
CA GLN A 211 -28.42 -1.81 14.98
C GLN A 211 -29.39 -1.01 15.87
N LYS A 212 -28.90 -0.37 16.95
CA LYS A 212 -29.74 0.46 17.82
C LYS A 212 -30.37 1.63 17.07
N ARG A 213 -29.66 2.21 16.09
CA ARG A 213 -30.20 3.25 15.22
C ARG A 213 -31.36 2.73 14.38
N LYS A 214 -31.19 1.60 13.68
CA LYS A 214 -32.24 0.97 12.87
C LYS A 214 -33.45 0.58 13.70
N GLU A 215 -33.24 0.03 14.90
CA GLU A 215 -34.32 -0.31 15.85
C GLU A 215 -35.15 0.92 16.23
N ARG A 216 -34.51 2.08 16.44
CA ARG A 216 -35.21 3.34 16.73
C ARG A 216 -35.96 3.90 15.52
N GLU A 217 -35.39 3.79 14.32
CA GLU A 217 -36.00 4.31 13.09
C GLU A 217 -37.16 3.43 12.58
N THR A 218 -37.07 2.10 12.76
CA THR A 218 -38.01 1.13 12.16
C THR A 218 -38.86 0.37 13.17
N GLY A 219 -38.50 0.37 14.46
CA GLY A 219 -39.19 -0.40 15.51
C GLY A 219 -38.98 -1.93 15.44
N MET A 220 -38.12 -2.43 14.56
CA MET A 220 -37.83 -3.86 14.39
C MET A 220 -36.41 -4.21 14.90
N THR A 221 -36.31 -5.26 15.71
CA THR A 221 -35.05 -5.85 16.18
C THR A 221 -34.45 -6.79 15.13
N SER A 222 -33.19 -6.56 14.75
CA SER A 222 -32.42 -7.41 13.82
C SER A 222 -31.17 -7.96 14.50
N GLN A 223 -30.69 -9.15 14.12
CA GLN A 223 -29.45 -9.69 14.68
C GLN A 223 -28.19 -9.00 14.11
N PRO A 224 -27.08 -8.93 14.87
CA PRO A 224 -25.81 -8.37 14.39
C PRO A 224 -25.25 -9.16 13.20
N GLY A 225 -24.66 -8.47 12.22
CA GLY A 225 -24.00 -9.09 11.07
C GLY A 225 -22.65 -9.75 11.43
N ASP A 226 -22.34 -10.86 10.78
CA ASP A 226 -21.10 -11.62 11.02
C ASP A 226 -19.87 -10.94 10.41
N MET A 227 -18.83 -10.71 11.21
CA MET A 227 -17.58 -10.04 10.76
C MET A 227 -16.87 -10.81 9.64
N ALA A 228 -17.04 -12.14 9.60
CA ALA A 228 -16.48 -13.01 8.57
C ALA A 228 -17.14 -12.86 7.18
N SER A 229 -18.32 -12.25 7.11
CA SER A 229 -19.09 -12.09 5.86
C SER A 229 -18.73 -10.84 5.05
N LEU A 230 -17.99 -9.88 5.65
CA LEU A 230 -17.54 -8.68 4.94
C LEU A 230 -16.43 -9.07 3.96
N ASN A 231 -16.72 -9.17 2.67
CA ASN A 231 -15.72 -9.18 1.60
C ASN A 231 -15.46 -7.74 1.10
N SER A 232 -14.42 -7.53 0.27
CA SER A 232 -14.07 -6.20 -0.26
C SER A 232 -15.24 -5.53 -1.00
N VAL A 233 -16.09 -6.30 -1.67
CA VAL A 233 -17.29 -5.82 -2.37
C VAL A 233 -18.35 -5.33 -1.38
N THR A 234 -18.68 -6.08 -0.32
CA THR A 234 -19.62 -5.63 0.73
C THR A 234 -19.10 -4.46 1.55
N ALA A 235 -17.79 -4.35 1.76
CA ALA A 235 -17.19 -3.17 2.37
C ALA A 235 -17.41 -1.94 1.46
N LEU A 236 -17.18 -2.09 0.15
CA LEU A 236 -17.46 -1.06 -0.86
C LEU A 236 -18.96 -0.80 -1.05
N GLU A 237 -19.85 -1.77 -0.91
CA GLU A 237 -21.31 -1.58 -0.95
C GLU A 237 -21.84 -0.86 0.29
N THR A 238 -21.27 -1.16 1.46
CA THR A 238 -21.49 -0.39 2.70
C THR A 238 -21.07 1.08 2.51
N ILE A 239 -20.11 1.34 1.61
CA ILE A 239 -19.62 2.67 1.23
C ILE A 239 -20.38 3.27 0.02
N ARG A 240 -21.06 2.46 -0.82
CA ARG A 240 -21.85 2.91 -1.99
C ARG A 240 -23.19 3.52 -1.63
N ILE A 241 -23.65 3.33 -0.39
CA ILE A 241 -24.61 4.28 0.19
C ILE A 241 -23.93 5.63 0.09
N PRO A 242 -24.49 6.65 -0.61
CA PRO A 242 -23.82 7.93 -0.75
C PRO A 242 -23.43 8.44 0.63
N VAL A 243 -22.13 8.36 0.92
CA VAL A 243 -21.41 8.81 2.12
C VAL A 243 -21.83 10.24 2.50
N ALA A 244 -22.30 11.02 1.53
CA ALA A 244 -22.94 12.29 1.80
C ALA A 244 -24.30 12.15 2.53
N ALA A 245 -25.30 11.43 2.01
CA ALA A 245 -26.69 11.63 2.43
C ALA A 245 -27.16 10.81 3.65
N GLU A 246 -26.72 9.56 3.83
CA GLU A 246 -27.10 8.75 5.01
C GLU A 246 -26.14 8.96 6.18
N GLU A 247 -24.87 9.21 5.89
CA GLU A 247 -23.85 9.55 6.88
C GLU A 247 -24.01 10.99 7.38
N GLN A 248 -24.35 11.99 6.55
CA GLN A 248 -24.73 13.32 7.09
C GLN A 248 -25.99 13.25 7.95
N ARG A 249 -26.96 12.39 7.61
CA ARG A 249 -28.13 12.15 8.47
C ARG A 249 -27.71 11.52 9.81
N GLY A 250 -26.80 10.55 9.79
CA GLY A 250 -26.22 9.94 11.00
C GLY A 250 -25.42 10.92 11.86
N ILE A 251 -24.51 11.69 11.25
CA ILE A 251 -23.72 12.73 11.92
C ILE A 251 -24.65 13.79 12.54
N THR A 252 -25.68 14.21 11.81
CA THR A 252 -26.65 15.20 12.32
C THR A 252 -27.44 14.66 13.51
N SER A 253 -27.89 13.39 13.46
CA SER A 253 -28.60 12.78 14.60
C SER A 253 -27.69 12.61 15.82
N ILE A 254 -26.41 12.28 15.63
CA ILE A 254 -25.43 12.17 16.73
C ILE A 254 -25.16 13.52 17.35
N LEU A 255 -24.96 14.57 16.55
CA LEU A 255 -24.76 15.92 17.07
C LEU A 255 -25.97 16.39 17.89
N GLN A 256 -27.19 16.06 17.46
CA GLN A 256 -28.40 16.31 18.24
C GLN A 256 -28.47 15.47 19.53
N GLU A 257 -28.11 14.19 19.47
CA GLU A 257 -28.13 13.28 20.63
C GLU A 257 -27.06 13.67 21.66
N GLN A 258 -25.85 14.04 21.22
CA GLN A 258 -24.81 14.57 22.09
C GLN A 258 -25.19 15.93 22.69
N GLN A 259 -25.84 16.83 21.93
CA GLN A 259 -26.37 18.09 22.48
C GLN A 259 -27.46 17.87 23.54
N SER A 260 -28.23 16.79 23.43
CA SER A 260 -29.28 16.42 24.39
C SER A 260 -28.74 15.76 25.67
N ARG A 261 -27.57 15.10 25.61
CA ARG A 261 -26.88 14.51 26.76
C ARG A 261 -26.13 15.60 27.53
N ARG A 262 -26.77 16.19 28.54
CA ARG A 262 -26.18 17.19 29.48
C ARG A 262 -25.10 16.64 30.45
N GLY A 263 -24.51 15.47 30.19
CA GLY A 263 -23.50 14.84 31.05
C GLY A 263 -22.25 14.48 30.26
N GLY A 264 -21.08 14.99 30.69
CA GLY A 264 -19.79 14.84 30.01
C GLY A 264 -19.19 13.44 30.08
N GLY A 265 -19.86 12.45 29.50
CA GLY A 265 -19.36 11.10 29.24
C GLY A 265 -19.14 10.85 27.75
N ASN A 266 -18.24 9.92 27.42
CA ASN A 266 -17.80 9.66 26.05
C ASN A 266 -18.79 8.76 25.31
N PHE A 267 -19.54 9.32 24.35
CA PHE A 267 -20.65 8.66 23.66
C PHE A 267 -20.32 7.27 23.10
N LEU A 268 -19.14 7.11 22.51
CA LEU A 268 -18.75 5.84 21.90
C LEU A 268 -18.34 4.77 22.93
N GLU A 269 -17.99 5.13 24.17
CA GLU A 269 -17.70 4.16 25.23
C GLU A 269 -18.92 3.31 25.59
N ASP A 270 -20.13 3.85 25.43
CA ASP A 270 -21.40 3.12 25.60
C ASP A 270 -21.53 1.93 24.63
N PHE A 271 -20.72 1.91 23.56
CA PHE A 271 -20.68 0.87 22.53
C PHE A 271 -19.39 0.01 22.63
N GLY A 272 -18.69 0.07 23.77
CA GLY A 272 -17.51 -0.75 24.03
C GLY A 272 -16.22 -0.24 23.39
N ILE A 273 -16.20 1.02 22.92
CA ILE A 273 -14.95 1.68 22.54
C ILE A 273 -14.09 1.91 23.79
N PRO A 274 -12.77 1.65 23.74
CA PRO A 274 -11.87 1.89 24.87
C PRO A 274 -11.88 3.35 25.33
N PRO A 275 -11.73 3.62 26.64
CA PRO A 275 -11.66 4.98 27.14
C PRO A 275 -10.47 5.74 26.57
N LEU A 276 -10.55 7.07 26.52
CA LEU A 276 -9.53 7.93 25.90
C LEU A 276 -8.14 7.83 26.53
N ASP A 277 -8.03 7.36 27.78
CA ASP A 277 -6.75 7.11 28.44
C ASP A 277 -6.16 5.72 28.15
N SER A 278 -6.86 4.91 27.35
CA SER A 278 -6.38 3.60 26.93
C SER A 278 -5.10 3.70 26.09
N PRO A 279 -4.07 2.87 26.35
CA PRO A 279 -2.84 2.85 25.56
C PRO A 279 -3.06 2.42 24.10
N LEU A 280 -4.21 1.82 23.78
CA LEU A 280 -4.58 1.45 22.41
C LEU A 280 -4.59 2.66 21.47
N TRP A 281 -4.97 3.84 21.96
CA TRP A 281 -5.02 5.07 21.17
C TRP A 281 -3.63 5.63 20.83
N VAL A 282 -2.63 5.38 21.68
CA VAL A 282 -1.24 5.76 21.38
C VAL A 282 -0.69 4.91 20.23
N SER A 283 -0.99 3.60 20.21
CA SER A 283 -0.63 2.74 19.08
C SER A 283 -1.38 3.10 17.80
N TRP A 284 -2.64 3.52 17.92
CA TRP A 284 -3.43 4.07 16.82
C TRP A 284 -2.81 5.36 16.24
N GLN A 285 -2.33 6.26 17.10
CA GLN A 285 -1.60 7.45 16.66
C GLN A 285 -0.30 7.09 15.94
N ARG A 286 0.49 6.17 16.50
CA ARG A 286 1.75 5.72 15.89
C ARG A 286 1.55 5.10 14.51
N LEU A 287 0.44 4.38 14.32
CA LEU A 287 0.04 3.88 13.00
C LEU A 287 -0.07 5.03 12.00
N PHE A 288 -0.93 6.02 12.26
CA PHE A 288 -1.15 7.12 11.33
C PHE A 288 0.01 8.12 11.30
N ALA A 289 0.84 8.21 12.33
CA ALA A 289 2.05 9.01 12.33
C ALA A 289 3.18 8.41 11.48
N SER A 290 3.03 7.15 11.04
CA SER A 290 3.94 6.51 10.11
C SER A 290 4.11 7.33 8.84
N SER A 291 5.35 7.44 8.36
CA SER A 291 5.66 8.09 7.08
C SER A 291 5.05 7.36 5.89
N TYR A 292 4.54 6.13 6.06
CA TYR A 292 3.77 5.40 5.06
C TYR A 292 2.65 6.26 4.49
N PHE A 293 1.81 6.86 5.35
CA PHE A 293 0.67 7.69 4.96
C PHE A 293 1.06 9.04 4.36
N ARG A 294 2.36 9.36 4.27
CA ARG A 294 2.83 10.59 3.63
C ARG A 294 3.31 10.34 2.22
N ARG A 295 3.66 9.12 1.81
CA ARG A 295 4.26 8.86 0.48
C ARG A 295 3.23 9.09 -0.64
N ILE A 296 3.60 9.77 -1.72
CA ILE A 296 2.68 9.95 -2.86
C ILE A 296 2.35 8.61 -3.55
N TRP A 297 3.35 7.74 -3.70
CA TRP A 297 3.19 6.43 -4.35
C TRP A 297 2.14 5.55 -3.69
N ILE A 298 1.89 5.68 -2.38
CA ILE A 298 0.90 4.84 -1.72
C ILE A 298 -0.51 5.04 -2.27
N LEU A 299 -0.81 6.14 -2.97
CA LEU A 299 -2.13 6.38 -3.55
C LEU A 299 -2.41 5.34 -4.63
N GLN A 300 -1.46 5.15 -5.54
CA GLN A 300 -1.56 4.17 -6.61
C GLN A 300 -1.50 2.75 -6.05
N GLU A 301 -0.54 2.48 -5.15
CA GLU A 301 -0.36 1.19 -4.49
C GLU A 301 -1.65 0.75 -3.73
N PHE A 302 -2.32 1.70 -3.06
CA PHE A 302 -3.51 1.45 -2.24
C PHE A 302 -4.81 1.40 -3.05
N ALA A 303 -4.99 2.33 -4.00
CA ALA A 303 -6.25 2.45 -4.72
C ALA A 303 -6.46 1.33 -5.76
N LEU A 304 -5.38 0.86 -6.40
CA LEU A 304 -5.47 -0.14 -7.48
C LEU A 304 -5.52 -1.59 -6.97
N GLY A 305 -4.97 -1.89 -5.79
CA GLY A 305 -4.92 -3.26 -5.26
C GLY A 305 -6.30 -3.87 -5.05
N LYS A 306 -6.52 -5.12 -5.47
CA LYS A 306 -7.81 -5.80 -5.26
C LYS A 306 -8.02 -6.26 -3.81
N ASN A 307 -6.94 -6.67 -3.14
CA ASN A 307 -6.95 -7.20 -1.77
C ASN A 307 -5.78 -6.58 -0.99
N LEU A 308 -6.06 -5.73 0.00
CA LEU A 308 -5.03 -5.01 0.74
C LEU A 308 -4.94 -5.44 2.19
N HIS A 309 -3.72 -5.60 2.67
CA HIS A 309 -3.43 -5.88 4.06
C HIS A 309 -2.44 -4.85 4.59
N PHE A 310 -2.78 -4.18 5.69
CA PHE A 310 -1.78 -3.53 6.49
C PHE A 310 -1.05 -4.59 7.30
N TRP A 311 0.27 -4.62 7.18
CA TRP A 311 1.14 -5.56 7.85
C TRP A 311 1.99 -4.82 8.88
N PHE A 312 1.70 -5.05 10.15
CA PHE A 312 2.29 -4.39 11.31
C PHE A 312 3.30 -5.34 11.97
N GLY A 313 4.60 -5.12 11.78
CA GLY A 313 5.60 -6.04 12.30
C GLY A 313 5.40 -7.45 11.71
N SER A 314 5.09 -8.45 12.55
CA SER A 314 4.88 -9.86 12.15
C SER A 314 3.47 -10.28 11.73
N ARG A 315 2.46 -9.41 11.89
CA ARG A 315 1.04 -9.75 11.68
C ARG A 315 0.34 -8.66 10.89
N GLY A 316 -0.81 -8.96 10.29
CA GLY A 316 -1.56 -7.98 9.52
C GLY A 316 -3.06 -8.09 9.68
N GLU A 317 -3.75 -7.07 9.20
CA GLU A 317 -5.21 -6.98 9.11
C GLU A 317 -5.58 -6.42 7.73
N ARG A 318 -6.80 -6.72 7.28
CA ARG A 318 -7.34 -6.13 6.05
C ARG A 318 -7.34 -4.61 6.17
N ALA A 319 -6.74 -3.96 5.18
CA ALA A 319 -6.57 -2.52 5.22
C ALA A 319 -7.92 -1.80 5.24
N GLU A 320 -8.92 -2.35 4.53
CA GLU A 320 -10.29 -1.83 4.52
C GLU A 320 -10.91 -1.77 5.93
N LEU A 321 -10.69 -2.77 6.78
CA LEU A 321 -11.24 -2.79 8.14
C LEU A 321 -10.64 -1.69 9.01
N VAL A 322 -9.31 -1.49 8.91
CA VAL A 322 -8.59 -0.43 9.62
C VAL A 322 -9.09 0.94 9.16
N MET A 323 -9.26 1.12 7.85
CA MET A 323 -9.71 2.38 7.26
C MET A 323 -11.18 2.66 7.61
N LEU A 324 -12.04 1.65 7.61
CA LEU A 324 -13.45 1.78 8.04
C LEU A 324 -13.53 2.12 9.54
N ALA A 325 -12.73 1.49 10.38
CA ALA A 325 -12.64 1.85 11.80
C ALA A 325 -12.26 3.32 11.98
N LYS A 326 -11.27 3.82 11.22
CA LYS A 326 -10.89 5.24 11.20
C LYS A 326 -12.04 6.15 10.76
N HIS A 327 -12.79 5.79 9.72
CA HIS A 327 -13.94 6.59 9.27
C HIS A 327 -15.07 6.59 10.30
N PHE A 328 -15.36 5.45 10.92
CA PHE A 328 -16.36 5.36 11.98
C PHE A 328 -16.01 6.26 13.17
N LEU A 329 -14.77 6.22 13.66
CA LEU A 329 -14.33 7.11 14.74
C LEU A 329 -14.45 8.59 14.37
N ALA A 330 -14.16 8.95 13.12
CA ALA A 330 -14.28 10.32 12.63
C ALA A 330 -15.74 10.79 12.51
N ALA A 331 -16.62 9.96 11.94
CA ALA A 331 -18.02 10.31 11.70
C ALA A 331 -18.86 10.27 12.99
N TYR A 332 -18.61 9.29 13.87
CA TYR A 332 -19.46 9.02 15.04
C TYR A 332 -18.86 9.49 16.36
N GLY A 333 -17.58 9.90 16.38
CA GLY A 333 -16.91 10.43 17.57
C GLY A 333 -17.37 11.82 18.01
N GLY A 334 -18.16 12.54 17.20
CA GLY A 334 -18.63 13.88 17.54
C GLY A 334 -17.47 14.84 17.82
N THR A 335 -17.58 15.64 18.88
CA THR A 335 -16.51 16.57 19.32
C THR A 335 -15.23 15.85 19.79
N GLN A 336 -15.30 14.55 20.06
CA GLN A 336 -14.18 13.72 20.54
C GLN A 336 -13.46 12.97 19.41
N SER A 337 -13.94 13.07 18.16
CA SER A 337 -13.29 12.43 17.01
C SER A 337 -11.81 12.79 16.88
N SER A 338 -11.45 14.05 17.14
CA SER A 338 -10.06 14.49 17.21
C SER A 338 -9.33 13.99 18.46
N GLU A 339 -10.05 13.78 19.57
CA GLU A 339 -9.47 13.28 20.82
C GLU A 339 -8.97 11.85 20.68
N TYR A 340 -9.55 10.97 19.87
CA TYR A 340 -8.95 9.64 19.60
C TYR A 340 -7.62 9.72 18.84
N MET A 341 -7.38 10.81 18.10
CA MET A 341 -6.14 11.09 17.40
C MET A 341 -5.13 11.90 18.24
N SER A 342 -5.54 12.40 19.41
CA SER A 342 -4.70 13.12 20.38
C SER A 342 -4.80 12.54 21.82
N ALA A 343 -5.41 11.37 21.96
CA ALA A 343 -5.63 10.67 23.23
C ALA A 343 -4.27 10.31 23.84
N GLY A 344 -4.11 10.61 25.13
CA GLY A 344 -2.81 10.48 25.80
C GLY A 344 -1.94 11.75 25.76
N SER A 345 -2.32 12.83 25.05
CA SER A 345 -1.63 14.14 25.09
C SER A 345 -1.76 14.89 26.44
N ARG A 346 -2.17 14.22 27.52
CA ARG A 346 -2.14 14.75 28.88
C ARG A 346 -0.78 14.50 29.52
N ARG A 347 0.24 15.24 29.08
CA ARG A 347 1.47 15.60 29.82
C ARG A 347 2.34 16.49 28.92
N ASP A 348 2.87 17.56 29.51
CA ASP A 348 3.68 18.62 28.89
C ASP A 348 5.04 18.12 28.34
N GLU A 349 5.03 17.26 27.33
CA GLU A 349 6.23 16.81 26.61
C GLU A 349 6.07 17.06 25.11
N ASP A 350 7.00 17.82 24.52
CA ASP A 350 7.00 18.24 23.11
C ASP A 350 6.82 17.06 22.12
N ASP A 351 7.30 15.86 22.49
CA ASP A 351 7.22 14.64 21.70
C ASP A 351 5.77 14.17 21.45
N PHE A 352 4.87 14.35 22.43
CA PHE A 352 3.46 13.99 22.29
C PHE A 352 2.69 14.95 21.37
N THR A 353 3.06 16.22 21.38
CA THR A 353 2.44 17.23 20.49
C THR A 353 2.81 16.93 19.04
N GLU A 354 4.07 16.56 18.79
CA GLU A 354 4.55 16.19 17.46
C GLU A 354 3.94 14.88 16.97
N LEU A 355 3.82 13.85 17.82
CA LEU A 355 3.15 12.60 17.47
C LEU A 355 1.69 12.84 17.05
N ALA A 356 0.92 13.61 17.83
CA ALA A 356 -0.47 13.92 17.52
C ALA A 356 -0.61 14.70 16.21
N ARG A 357 0.24 15.71 15.97
CA ARG A 357 0.30 16.44 14.70
C ARG A 357 0.55 15.49 13.54
N ARG A 358 1.56 14.62 13.66
CA ARG A 358 1.91 13.67 12.60
C ARG A 358 0.82 12.65 12.34
N ALA A 359 0.16 12.18 13.38
CA ALA A 359 -0.98 11.27 13.30
C ALA A 359 -2.18 11.92 12.62
N GLY A 360 -2.48 13.19 12.94
CA GLY A 360 -3.52 13.98 12.28
C GLY A 360 -3.28 14.12 10.77
N GLU A 361 -2.06 14.47 10.37
CA GLU A 361 -1.67 14.56 8.95
C GLU A 361 -1.82 13.22 8.23
N GLY A 362 -1.28 12.13 8.81
CA GLY A 362 -1.40 10.81 8.19
C GLY A 362 -2.83 10.27 8.17
N SER A 363 -3.67 10.59 9.15
CA SER A 363 -5.10 10.23 9.17
C SER A 363 -5.89 10.98 8.10
N ASN A 364 -5.56 12.25 7.85
CA ASN A 364 -6.12 13.02 6.74
C ASN A 364 -5.72 12.37 5.39
N ASN A 365 -4.43 12.11 5.21
CA ASN A 365 -3.93 11.44 4.01
C ASN A 365 -4.55 10.05 3.81
N ALA A 366 -4.75 9.27 4.88
CA ALA A 366 -5.47 8.01 4.82
C ALA A 366 -6.92 8.20 4.32
N GLY A 367 -7.61 9.26 4.74
CA GLY A 367 -8.93 9.62 4.17
C GLY A 367 -8.90 9.84 2.66
N LYS A 368 -7.87 10.53 2.16
CA LYS A 368 -7.67 10.76 0.72
C LYS A 368 -7.36 9.46 -0.02
N MET A 369 -6.49 8.61 0.53
CA MET A 369 -6.20 7.27 -0.02
C MET A 369 -7.47 6.43 -0.16
N PHE A 370 -8.32 6.45 0.86
CA PHE A 370 -9.58 5.73 0.85
C PHE A 370 -10.55 6.28 -0.19
N THR A 371 -10.63 7.60 -0.30
CA THR A 371 -11.46 8.29 -1.30
C THR A 371 -11.02 7.94 -2.72
N GLU A 372 -9.73 8.01 -3.01
CA GLU A 372 -9.18 7.61 -4.32
C GLU A 372 -9.46 6.13 -4.61
N ARG A 373 -9.32 5.24 -3.61
CA ARG A 373 -9.69 3.83 -3.75
C ARG A 373 -11.16 3.66 -4.14
N VAL A 374 -12.08 4.38 -3.50
CA VAL A 374 -13.52 4.32 -3.82
C VAL A 374 -13.76 4.74 -5.27
N PHE A 375 -13.15 5.84 -5.72
CA PHE A 375 -13.28 6.29 -7.12
C PHE A 375 -12.73 5.27 -8.11
N THR A 376 -11.53 4.75 -7.85
CA THR A 376 -10.87 3.76 -8.72
C THR A 376 -11.64 2.43 -8.79
N GLN A 377 -12.16 1.94 -7.67
CA GLN A 377 -12.86 0.64 -7.61
C GLN A 377 -14.32 0.71 -8.06
N ASP A 378 -14.98 1.87 -7.93
CA ASP A 378 -16.35 2.05 -8.42
C ASP A 378 -16.42 2.01 -9.95
N GLY A 379 -15.34 2.44 -10.62
CA GLY A 379 -15.22 2.41 -12.09
C GLY A 379 -16.16 3.35 -12.83
N SER A 380 -17.13 3.99 -12.16
CA SER A 380 -18.01 5.01 -12.73
C SER A 380 -17.46 6.43 -12.60
N ILE A 381 -16.51 6.62 -11.66
CA ILE A 381 -15.89 7.92 -11.37
C ILE A 381 -14.45 7.90 -11.89
N HIS A 382 -14.22 8.59 -12.99
CA HIS A 382 -12.89 8.78 -13.56
C HIS A 382 -12.43 10.22 -13.35
N ARG A 383 -11.28 10.40 -12.69
CA ARG A 383 -10.70 11.72 -12.42
C ARG A 383 -9.57 12.02 -13.39
N ARG A 384 -9.46 13.28 -13.84
CA ARG A 384 -8.31 13.73 -14.64
C ARG A 384 -7.10 13.92 -13.72
N LEU A 385 -5.90 13.86 -14.27
CA LEU A 385 -4.66 14.04 -13.52
C LEU A 385 -4.65 15.36 -12.72
N ILE A 386 -5.11 16.45 -13.34
CA ILE A 386 -5.17 17.76 -12.68
C ILE A 386 -6.09 17.78 -11.46
N ASP A 387 -7.19 17.02 -11.50
CA ASP A 387 -8.12 16.91 -10.39
C ASP A 387 -7.45 16.16 -9.23
N ILE A 388 -6.80 15.02 -9.52
CA ILE A 388 -6.12 14.21 -8.50
C ILE A 388 -4.99 15.00 -7.84
N LEU A 389 -4.16 15.68 -8.64
CA LEU A 389 -3.07 16.55 -8.17
C LEU A 389 -3.57 17.54 -7.10
N SER A 390 -4.70 18.20 -7.35
CA SER A 390 -5.26 19.21 -6.42
C SER A 390 -5.54 18.67 -5.01
N THR A 391 -5.87 17.38 -4.92
CA THR A 391 -6.23 16.75 -3.65
C THR A 391 -5.03 16.10 -2.94
N THR A 392 -3.91 15.92 -3.63
CA THR A 392 -2.77 15.10 -3.17
C THR A 392 -1.49 15.89 -2.87
N LEU A 393 -1.58 17.23 -2.85
CA LEU A 393 -0.43 18.11 -2.59
C LEU A 393 0.29 17.83 -1.26
N GLY A 394 -0.46 17.41 -0.23
CA GLY A 394 0.06 17.09 1.11
C GLY A 394 0.83 15.78 1.23
N PHE A 395 0.90 14.96 0.17
CA PHE A 395 1.77 13.78 0.13
C PHE A 395 3.20 14.19 -0.26
N GLN A 396 4.19 13.49 0.26
CA GLN A 396 5.62 13.71 0.08
C GLN A 396 6.20 12.76 -0.97
N ALA A 397 7.28 13.21 -1.60
CA ALA A 397 8.03 12.44 -2.58
C ALA A 397 9.53 12.73 -2.40
N THR A 398 10.36 11.68 -2.38
CA THR A 398 11.82 11.83 -2.30
C THR A 398 12.36 12.42 -3.61
N ASP A 399 11.91 11.88 -4.74
CA ASP A 399 12.08 12.52 -6.05
C ASP A 399 10.88 13.41 -6.32
N GLN A 400 11.10 14.72 -6.47
CA GLN A 400 10.00 15.66 -6.67
C GLN A 400 9.15 15.32 -7.90
N ARG A 401 9.73 14.71 -8.95
CA ARG A 401 9.00 14.34 -10.18
C ARG A 401 7.86 13.35 -9.90
N ASP A 402 8.00 12.54 -8.86
CA ASP A 402 6.99 11.54 -8.46
C ASP A 402 5.69 12.17 -7.96
N LYS A 403 5.69 13.47 -7.63
CA LYS A 403 4.44 14.21 -7.35
C LYS A 403 3.44 14.13 -8.51
N ILE A 404 3.92 13.93 -9.73
CA ILE A 404 3.08 13.66 -10.90
C ILE A 404 3.10 12.19 -11.26
N TYR A 405 4.28 11.58 -11.38
CA TYR A 405 4.41 10.23 -11.94
C TYR A 405 3.62 9.18 -11.14
N ALA A 406 3.54 9.32 -9.82
CA ALA A 406 2.79 8.43 -8.94
C ALA A 406 1.26 8.49 -9.09
N LEU A 407 0.74 9.44 -9.86
CA LEU A 407 -0.70 9.64 -10.05
C LEU A 407 -1.17 9.21 -11.44
N LEU A 408 -0.24 8.93 -12.36
CA LEU A 408 -0.55 8.62 -13.74
C LEU A 408 -1.39 7.36 -13.87
N GLY A 409 -1.13 6.34 -13.04
CA GLY A 409 -1.91 5.11 -13.01
C GLY A 409 -3.35 5.25 -12.49
N LEU A 410 -3.69 6.38 -11.87
CA LEU A 410 -5.02 6.67 -11.33
C LEU A 410 -5.84 7.59 -12.22
N ALA A 411 -5.16 8.35 -13.09
CA ALA A 411 -5.78 9.39 -13.88
C ALA A 411 -6.38 8.83 -15.18
N LEU A 412 -7.58 9.30 -15.52
CA LEU A 412 -8.27 8.96 -16.78
C LEU A 412 -7.42 9.25 -18.02
N ASP A 413 -6.70 10.37 -17.99
CA ASP A 413 -5.80 10.86 -19.02
C ASP A 413 -4.33 10.50 -18.73
N GLY A 414 -4.09 9.60 -17.77
CA GLY A 414 -2.75 9.17 -17.35
C GLY A 414 -1.89 8.66 -18.49
N ALA A 415 -2.47 7.88 -19.42
CA ALA A 415 -1.75 7.35 -20.58
C ALA A 415 -1.19 8.45 -21.50
N TYR A 416 -1.90 9.58 -21.66
CA TYR A 416 -1.41 10.72 -22.43
C TYR A 416 -0.16 11.35 -21.78
N PHE A 417 -0.11 11.38 -20.46
CA PHE A 417 1.01 11.93 -19.72
C PHE A 417 2.16 10.94 -19.51
N ALA A 418 1.87 9.63 -19.48
CA ALA A 418 2.84 8.56 -19.26
C ALA A 418 3.95 8.52 -20.31
N GLN A 419 3.64 8.87 -21.57
CA GLN A 419 4.64 8.99 -22.65
C GLN A 419 5.70 10.08 -22.41
N HIS A 420 5.51 10.94 -21.39
CA HIS A 420 6.41 12.03 -21.03
C HIS A 420 7.16 11.79 -19.71
N VAL A 421 7.06 10.58 -19.14
CA VAL A 421 7.86 10.17 -17.98
C VAL A 421 9.31 10.02 -18.40
N SER A 422 10.21 10.59 -17.60
CA SER A 422 11.65 10.40 -17.77
C SER A 422 12.36 10.56 -16.42
N TYR A 423 13.29 9.64 -16.18
CA TYR A 423 14.24 9.67 -15.07
C TYR A 423 15.68 9.88 -15.54
N ALA A 424 15.87 10.30 -16.80
CA ALA A 424 17.18 10.53 -17.35
C ALA A 424 17.98 11.53 -16.48
N PRO A 425 19.31 11.38 -16.34
CA PRO A 425 20.13 12.21 -15.46
C PRO A 425 19.98 13.72 -15.71
N GLU A 426 19.72 14.13 -16.95
CA GLU A 426 19.52 15.52 -17.37
C GLU A 426 18.11 16.08 -17.13
N GLU A 427 17.16 15.22 -16.80
CA GLU A 427 15.75 15.57 -16.58
C GLU A 427 15.53 16.03 -15.14
N THR A 428 15.67 17.33 -14.89
CA THR A 428 15.47 17.91 -13.54
C THR A 428 13.99 18.05 -13.19
N PRO A 429 13.61 18.12 -11.89
CA PRO A 429 12.23 18.40 -11.48
C PRO A 429 11.65 19.65 -12.14
N ALA A 430 12.43 20.74 -12.23
CA ALA A 430 12.01 21.98 -12.88
C ALA A 430 11.66 21.78 -14.37
N LYS A 431 12.46 20.99 -15.12
CA LYS A 431 12.17 20.65 -16.52
C LYS A 431 10.90 19.81 -16.62
N THR A 432 10.76 18.80 -15.77
CA THR A 432 9.56 17.93 -15.73
C THR A 432 8.31 18.76 -15.45
N PHE A 433 8.30 19.56 -14.39
CA PHE A 433 7.15 20.39 -14.04
C PHE A 433 6.84 21.45 -15.11
N THR A 434 7.85 22.02 -15.77
CA THR A 434 7.62 22.96 -16.88
C THR A 434 6.99 22.24 -18.07
N ARG A 435 7.46 21.04 -18.41
CA ARG A 435 6.89 20.22 -19.49
C ARG A 435 5.44 19.88 -19.18
N PHE A 436 5.14 19.40 -17.98
CA PHE A 436 3.78 19.04 -17.58
C PHE A 436 2.84 20.25 -17.51
N ALA A 437 3.31 21.41 -17.06
CA ALA A 437 2.54 22.65 -17.12
C ALA A 437 2.12 22.99 -18.56
N ARG A 438 3.06 22.90 -19.50
CA ARG A 438 2.78 23.12 -20.91
C ARG A 438 1.74 22.12 -21.43
N LEU A 439 1.88 20.84 -21.10
CA LEU A 439 0.93 19.79 -21.50
C LEU A 439 -0.48 20.06 -20.95
N PHE A 440 -0.63 20.47 -19.68
CA PHE A 440 -1.93 20.88 -19.12
C PHE A 440 -2.53 22.07 -19.88
N ILE A 441 -1.72 23.10 -20.18
CA ILE A 441 -2.17 24.27 -20.93
C ILE A 441 -2.61 23.88 -22.35
N GLU A 442 -1.83 23.06 -23.04
CA GLU A 442 -2.14 22.55 -24.39
C GLU A 442 -3.45 21.74 -24.40
N LYS A 443 -3.76 21.05 -23.29
CA LYS A 443 -5.02 20.32 -23.10
C LYS A 443 -6.21 21.20 -22.68
N GLY A 444 -6.01 22.52 -22.52
CA GLY A 444 -7.04 23.47 -22.08
C GLY A 444 -7.21 23.58 -20.57
N GLU A 445 -6.35 22.94 -19.78
CA GLU A 445 -6.44 22.84 -18.32
C GLU A 445 -5.56 23.87 -17.58
N GLY A 446 -5.13 24.91 -18.31
CA GLY A 446 -4.28 25.95 -17.74
C GLY A 446 -4.94 26.74 -16.61
N HIS A 447 -6.27 26.85 -16.61
CA HIS A 447 -7.00 27.56 -15.57
C HIS A 447 -7.06 26.77 -14.26
N GLU A 448 -7.26 25.45 -14.30
CA GLU A 448 -7.17 24.59 -13.11
C GLU A 448 -5.74 24.51 -12.58
N LEU A 449 -4.74 24.56 -13.47
CA LEU A 449 -3.34 24.62 -13.07
C LEU A 449 -3.02 25.90 -12.27
N LEU A 450 -3.61 27.03 -12.64
CA LEU A 450 -3.47 28.28 -11.87
C LEU A 450 -4.10 28.20 -10.48
N LEU A 451 -5.16 27.40 -10.30
CA LEU A 451 -5.75 27.16 -8.98
C LEU A 451 -4.81 26.38 -8.05
N GLN A 452 -3.80 25.70 -8.61
CA GLN A 452 -2.76 25.01 -7.82
C GLN A 452 -1.64 25.95 -7.35
N ALA A 453 -1.54 27.16 -7.89
CA ALA A 453 -0.47 28.08 -7.54
C ALA A 453 -0.61 28.56 -6.10
N GLY A 454 0.43 28.31 -5.30
CA GLY A 454 0.53 28.75 -3.91
C GLY A 454 1.08 30.18 -3.78
N LEU A 455 0.82 30.81 -2.62
CA LEU A 455 1.46 32.09 -2.27
C LEU A 455 2.96 31.92 -1.99
N GLU A 456 3.37 30.75 -1.52
CA GLU A 456 4.75 30.36 -1.31
C GLU A 456 5.20 29.39 -2.43
N HIS A 457 6.34 29.67 -3.05
CA HIS A 457 6.89 28.86 -4.14
C HIS A 457 8.42 28.77 -4.02
N ASP A 458 8.97 27.63 -4.42
CA ASP A 458 10.41 27.49 -4.61
C ASP A 458 10.78 28.23 -5.90
N GLN A 459 11.68 29.21 -5.81
CA GLN A 459 12.11 30.01 -6.97
C GLN A 459 12.79 29.17 -8.05
N GLN A 460 13.22 27.95 -7.74
CA GLN A 460 13.81 27.01 -8.69
C GLN A 460 12.78 26.15 -9.43
N LEU A 461 11.50 26.18 -9.00
CA LEU A 461 10.42 25.40 -9.58
C LEU A 461 9.34 26.33 -10.19
N PRO A 462 8.53 25.82 -11.14
CA PRO A 462 7.36 26.56 -11.63
C PRO A 462 6.39 26.89 -10.49
N SER A 463 5.74 28.06 -10.57
CA SER A 463 4.88 28.62 -9.50
C SER A 463 3.64 27.79 -9.15
N TRP A 464 3.23 26.87 -10.02
CA TRP A 464 2.11 25.96 -9.78
C TRP A 464 2.50 24.75 -8.93
N VAL A 465 3.80 24.50 -8.73
CA VAL A 465 4.30 23.41 -7.91
C VAL A 465 4.27 23.86 -6.45
N PRO A 466 3.43 23.25 -5.60
CA PRO A 466 3.36 23.64 -4.21
C PRO A 466 4.62 23.19 -3.48
N VAL A 467 5.21 24.09 -2.70
CA VAL A 467 6.30 23.78 -1.79
C VAL A 467 5.75 22.88 -0.69
N SER A 468 6.32 21.69 -0.50
CA SER A 468 5.99 20.93 0.70
C SER A 468 6.66 21.62 1.89
N HIS A 469 5.87 22.24 2.76
CA HIS A 469 6.34 22.57 4.10
C HIS A 469 6.58 21.26 4.86
N THR A 470 7.81 20.77 4.85
CA THR A 470 8.44 19.93 5.88
C THR A 470 9.81 19.50 5.35
N ALA A 471 10.86 20.20 5.79
CA ALA A 471 12.21 19.66 5.85
C ALA A 471 12.35 18.78 7.10
#